data_AF-A0A1Y5DLR4-F1
#
_entry.id   AF-A0A1Y5DLR4-F1
#
_cell.length_a   1.000
_cell.length_b   1.000
_cell.length_c   1.000
_cell.angle_alpha   90.00
_cell.angle_beta   90.00
_cell.angle_gamma   90.00
#
_symmetry.space_group_name_H-M   'P 1'
#
loop_
_entity.id
_entity.type
_entity.pdbx_description
1 polymer ?
#
loop_
_entity_poly.entity_id
_entity_poly.type
_entity_poly.pdbx_seq_one_letter_code
_entity_poly.pdbx_strand_id
1 'polypeptide(L)' 'QLTNVRASGTDEAINLTPPIRMSLEQALEFIGEDELLEVTPTSLRVRKKFLLEHERKRASRG' A
#
# COMPACT_ATOMS: atom_id res chain seq x y z
N GLN A 1 3.80 -21.46 -14.76
CA GLN A 1 2.82 -21.77 -15.83
C GLN A 1 2.65 -20.52 -16.68
N LEU A 2 2.96 -20.60 -17.98
CA LEU A 2 2.64 -19.52 -18.94
C LEU A 2 1.20 -19.72 -19.42
N THR A 3 0.34 -18.72 -19.24
CA THR A 3 -1.03 -18.69 -19.77
C THR A 3 -1.14 -17.60 -20.83
N ASN A 4 -0.56 -17.87 -21.99
CA ASN A 4 -0.99 -17.21 -23.23
C ASN A 4 -2.42 -17.69 -23.55
N VAL A 5 -3.43 -17.03 -22.98
CA VAL A 5 -4.82 -17.13 -23.43
C VAL A 5 -5.33 -15.72 -23.66
N ARG A 6 -5.13 -15.25 -24.90
CA ARG A 6 -5.76 -14.05 -25.44
C ARG A 6 -7.13 -14.47 -25.95
N ALA A 7 -8.09 -14.62 -25.03
CA ALA A 7 -9.48 -14.86 -25.38
C ALA A 7 -10.12 -13.53 -25.78
N SER A 8 -10.47 -13.46 -27.06
CA SER A 8 -11.35 -12.48 -27.69
C SER A 8 -12.63 -12.26 -26.86
N GLY A 9 -12.85 -11.02 -26.42
CA GLY A 9 -14.20 -10.49 -26.19
C GLY A 9 -14.80 -10.65 -24.79
N THR A 10 -14.24 -9.96 -23.79
CA THR A 10 -15.03 -9.38 -22.70
C THR A 10 -14.45 -8.01 -22.42
N ASP A 11 -15.10 -6.96 -22.92
CA ASP A 11 -14.84 -5.58 -22.51
C ASP A 11 -15.48 -5.37 -21.13
N GLU A 12 -15.09 -6.22 -20.17
CA GLU A 12 -15.43 -6.02 -18.76
C GLU A 12 -14.64 -4.80 -18.30
N ALA A 13 -15.32 -3.65 -18.28
CA ALA A 13 -14.81 -2.47 -17.62
C ALA A 13 -14.35 -2.86 -16.21
N ILE A 14 -13.06 -2.62 -15.91
CA ILE A 14 -12.49 -2.90 -14.60
C ILE A 14 -13.17 -1.99 -13.59
N ASN A 15 -14.08 -2.55 -12.78
CA ASN A 15 -14.70 -1.84 -11.68
C ASN A 15 -13.76 -1.83 -10.47
N LEU A 16 -13.22 -0.66 -10.14
CA LEU A 16 -12.38 -0.49 -8.95
C LEU A 16 -13.26 -0.13 -7.75
N THR A 17 -13.13 -0.88 -6.66
CA THR A 17 -13.72 -0.50 -5.38
C THR A 17 -13.14 0.86 -4.93
N PRO A 18 -13.96 1.79 -4.40
CA PRO A 18 -13.47 3.07 -3.91
C PRO A 18 -12.35 2.91 -2.88
N PRO A 19 -11.34 3.79 -2.89
CA PRO A 19 -10.26 3.74 -1.92
C PRO A 19 -10.75 4.17 -0.53
N ILE A 20 -10.15 3.58 0.51
CA ILE A 20 -10.37 3.99 1.90
C ILE A 20 -9.66 5.33 2.11
N ARG A 21 -10.42 6.35 2.49
CA ARG A 21 -9.87 7.66 2.87
C ARG A 21 -9.77 7.73 4.39
N MET A 22 -8.55 7.75 4.90
CA MET A 22 -8.27 7.86 6.33
C MET A 22 -8.14 9.33 6.75
N SER A 23 -8.70 9.69 7.90
CA SER A 23 -8.34 10.93 8.59
C SER A 23 -6.93 10.86 9.20
N LEU A 24 -6.43 11.97 9.71
CA LEU A 24 -5.14 12.01 10.41
C LEU A 24 -5.13 11.08 11.62
N GLU A 25 -6.19 11.15 12.42
CA GLU A 25 -6.36 10.36 13.64
C GLU A 25 -6.47 8.87 13.32
N GLN A 26 -7.27 8.52 12.30
CA GLN A 26 -7.40 7.13 11.84
C GLN A 26 -6.07 6.58 11.32
N ALA A 27 -5.29 7.38 10.60
CA ALA A 27 -4.00 6.96 10.10
C ALA A 27 -2.97 6.79 11.24
N LEU A 28 -3.04 7.61 12.29
CA LEU A 28 -2.19 7.47 13.47
C LEU A 28 -2.53 6.23 14.30
N GLU A 29 -3.81 5.88 14.41
CA GLU A 29 -4.25 4.64 15.07
C GLU A 29 -3.91 3.39 14.24
N PHE A 30 -3.86 3.54 12.90
CA PHE A 30 -3.59 2.44 11.99
C PHE A 30 -2.12 1.99 11.97
N ILE A 31 -1.16 2.89 12.09
CA ILE A 31 0.26 2.57 11.90
C ILE A 31 0.87 1.77 13.06
N GLY A 32 1.73 0.80 12.73
CA GLY A 32 2.55 0.06 13.70
C GLY A 32 3.91 0.69 14.01
N GLU A 33 4.72 0.03 14.84
CA GLU A 33 6.05 0.52 15.27
C GLU A 33 7.08 0.64 14.13
N ASP A 34 6.96 -0.19 13.09
CA ASP A 34 7.84 -0.18 11.91
C ASP A 34 7.28 0.66 10.75
N GLU A 35 6.23 1.44 11.00
CA GLU A 35 5.53 2.27 10.05
C GLU A 35 5.58 3.74 10.46
N LEU A 36 5.36 4.62 9.48
CA LEU A 36 5.38 6.06 9.62
C LEU A 36 4.24 6.66 8.80
N LEU A 37 3.66 7.73 9.34
CA LEU A 37 2.73 8.59 8.61
C LEU A 37 3.50 9.77 8.01
N GLU A 38 3.55 9.83 6.68
CA GLU A 38 4.05 10.97 5.94
C GLU A 38 2.91 12.01 5.81
N VAL A 39 3.13 13.19 6.38
CA VAL A 39 2.16 14.28 6.39
C VAL A 39 2.65 15.41 5.50
N THR A 40 1.85 15.81 4.53
CA THR A 40 2.01 17.05 3.77
C THR A 40 0.74 17.89 3.88
N PRO A 41 0.78 19.20 3.55
CA PRO A 41 -0.40 20.06 3.68
C PRO A 41 -1.63 19.58 2.90
N THR A 42 -1.43 18.76 1.85
CA THR A 42 -2.50 18.29 0.96
C THR A 42 -2.72 16.78 1.01
N SER A 43 -1.87 16.02 1.69
CA SER A 43 -1.96 14.55 1.65
C SER A 43 -1.38 13.87 2.89
N LEU A 44 -1.95 12.71 3.19
CA LEU A 44 -1.50 11.78 4.22
C LEU A 44 -1.15 10.46 3.55
N ARG A 45 0.01 9.88 3.87
CA ARG A 45 0.45 8.58 3.32
C ARG A 45 1.09 7.71 4.39
N VAL A 46 0.63 6.47 4.49
CA VAL A 46 1.25 5.47 5.35
C VAL A 46 2.40 4.80 4.60
N ARG A 47 3.54 4.61 5.26
CA ARG A 47 4.72 3.96 4.70
C ARG A 47 5.48 3.19 5.76
N LYS A 48 6.29 2.22 5.34
CA LYS A 48 7.25 1.55 6.22
C LYS A 48 8.42 2.47 6.54
N LYS A 49 8.96 2.34 7.76
CA LYS A 49 10.19 3.00 8.21
C LYS A 49 11.38 2.64 7.30
N PHE A 50 11.49 1.35 6.97
CA PHE A 50 12.41 0.87 5.93
C PHE A 50 11.62 0.58 4.65
N LEU A 51 11.96 1.31 3.59
CA LEU A 51 11.25 1.22 2.31
C LEU A 51 11.56 -0.08 1.58
N LEU A 52 12.83 -0.47 1.59
CA LEU A 52 13.31 -1.64 0.88
C LEU A 52 13.06 -2.89 1.73
N GLU A 53 12.59 -3.96 1.09
CA GLU A 53 12.23 -5.19 1.80
C GLU A 53 13.43 -5.84 2.50
N HIS A 54 14.62 -5.79 1.89
CA HIS A 54 15.83 -6.36 2.48
C HIS A 54 16.30 -5.58 3.72
N GLU A 55 16.07 -4.26 3.75
CA GLU A 55 16.36 -3.44 4.93
C GLU A 55 15.42 -3.78 6.08
N ARG A 56 14.13 -4.02 5.80
CA ARG A 56 13.17 -4.53 6.80
C ARG A 56 13.65 -5.85 7.40
N LYS A 57 14.02 -6.82 6.57
CA LYS A 57 14.54 -8.13 7.02
C LYS A 57 15.82 -8.02 7.84
N ARG A 58 16.66 -7.01 7.57
CA ARG A 58 17.88 -6.76 8.36
C ARG A 58 17.53 -6.15 9.71
N ALA A 59 16.62 -5.17 9.73
CA ALA A 59 16.21 -4.48 10.94
C ALA A 59 15.43 -5.38 11.92
N SER A 60 14.69 -6.37 11.42
CA SER A 60 13.95 -7.32 12.27
C SER A 60 14.84 -8.41 12.90
N ARG A 61 16.13 -8.48 12.55
CA ARG A 61 17.08 -9.49 13.03
C ARG A 61 18.02 -8.98 14.13
N GLY A 62 18.07 -7.68 14.36
CA GLY A 62 18.79 -7.05 15.46
C GLY A 62 17.82 -6.71 16.59
#